data_AF-A0A7W6F1Y5-F1
#
_entry.id   AF-A0A7W6F1Y5-F1
#
_cell.length_a   1.000
_cell.length_b   1.000
_cell.length_c   1.000
_cell.angle_alpha   90.00
_cell.angle_beta   90.00
_cell.angle_gamma   90.00
#
_symmetry.space_group_name_H-M   'P 1'
#
loop_
_entity.id
_entity.type
_entity.pdbx_description
1 polymer ?
#
loop_
_entity_poly.entity_id
_entity_poly.type
_entity_poly.pdbx_seq_one_letter_code
_entity_poly.pdbx_strand_id
1 'polypeptide(L)'
;MKCKLLLLCLLASCGSQEREVWTSVAMDGRRRSGFEIVTQDGQIVAGFDGCNRWAVSAQKDMINTELEECASDPLRAAYWALVRDGGAKPVRQERQLLLRRSGHQGIFIPKQ
;
A
#
# COMPACT_ATOMS: atom_id res chain seq x y z
N MET A 1 22.61 26.29 -7.92
CA MET A 1 22.28 27.12 -6.74
C MET A 1 22.88 26.45 -5.52
N LYS A 2 23.76 27.15 -4.78
CA LYS A 2 24.62 26.60 -3.71
C LYS A 2 23.87 26.63 -2.37
N CYS A 3 23.67 25.48 -1.72
CA CYS A 3 23.31 25.45 -0.30
C CYS A 3 24.54 25.83 0.53
N LYS A 4 24.48 27.01 1.17
CA LYS A 4 25.47 27.49 2.14
C LYS A 4 24.96 27.17 3.55
N LEU A 5 25.84 26.56 4.32
CA LEU A 5 25.78 26.29 5.77
C LEU A 5 25.09 27.38 6.59
N LEU A 6 24.18 26.99 7.48
CA LEU A 6 24.21 27.40 8.89
C LEU A 6 23.44 26.41 9.77
N LEU A 7 24.08 26.11 10.88
CA LEU A 7 23.82 25.09 11.89
C LEU A 7 22.60 25.48 12.75
N LEU A 8 21.89 24.48 13.30
CA LEU A 8 20.72 24.54 14.20
C LEU A 8 19.32 24.62 13.56
N CYS A 9 18.85 23.49 13.03
CA CYS A 9 17.57 22.89 13.40
C CYS A 9 17.54 21.45 12.87
N LEU A 10 17.36 20.49 13.79
CA LEU A 10 17.29 19.06 13.51
C LEU A 10 16.22 18.75 12.46
N LEU A 11 16.64 18.04 11.41
CA LEU A 11 15.81 17.28 10.48
C LEU A 11 14.80 18.11 9.67
N ALA A 12 15.31 19.08 8.93
CA ALA A 12 14.72 19.37 7.62
C ALA A 12 14.86 18.11 6.75
N SER A 13 13.87 17.22 6.80
CA SER A 13 13.79 16.06 5.91
C SER A 13 13.60 16.60 4.50
N CYS A 14 14.71 16.75 3.79
CA CYS A 14 14.74 16.98 2.36
C CYS A 14 14.02 15.78 1.73
N GLY A 15 12.78 15.99 1.28
CA GLY A 15 11.77 14.96 1.12
C GLY A 15 12.16 13.84 0.16
N SER A 16 12.57 12.70 0.70
CA SER A 16 12.35 11.40 0.05
C SER A 16 10.92 10.99 0.39
N GLN A 17 10.04 10.93 -0.61
CA GLN A 17 8.74 10.28 -0.47
C GLN A 17 8.99 8.83 -0.03
N GLU A 18 8.74 8.52 1.25
CA GLU A 18 8.97 7.18 1.78
C GLU A 18 7.92 6.25 1.16
N ARG A 19 8.38 5.40 0.23
CA ARG A 19 7.57 4.39 -0.44
C ARG A 19 7.87 3.05 0.21
N GLU A 20 6.82 2.37 0.63
CA GLU A 20 6.93 1.05 1.24
C GLU A 20 5.96 0.10 0.59
N VAL A 21 6.45 -1.10 0.29
CA VAL A 21 5.66 -2.18 -0.28
C VAL A 21 5.31 -3.16 0.82
N TRP A 22 4.04 -3.53 0.89
CA TRP A 22 3.51 -4.44 1.90
C TRP A 22 2.83 -5.61 1.22
N THR A 23 2.97 -6.80 1.79
CA THR A 23 2.28 -8.01 1.35
C THR A 23 1.33 -8.53 2.42
N SER A 24 0.17 -9.01 2.01
CA SER A 24 -0.83 -9.54 2.94
C SER A 24 -0.32 -10.81 3.62
N VAL A 25 -0.69 -10.97 4.89
CA VAL A 25 -0.54 -12.24 5.62
C VAL A 25 -1.89 -12.77 6.09
N ALA A 26 -2.87 -11.88 6.27
CA ALA A 26 -4.24 -12.25 6.57
C ALA A 26 -5.24 -11.24 6.01
N MET A 27 -6.43 -11.73 5.66
CA MET A 27 -7.56 -10.93 5.19
C MET A 27 -8.86 -11.54 5.73
N ASP A 28 -9.69 -10.72 6.37
CA ASP A 28 -10.95 -11.14 7.03
C ASP A 28 -10.81 -12.39 7.90
N GLY A 29 -9.71 -12.47 8.66
CA GLY A 29 -9.42 -13.59 9.57
C GLY A 29 -8.88 -14.85 8.88
N ARG A 30 -8.71 -14.84 7.56
CA ARG A 30 -8.13 -15.95 6.80
C ARG A 30 -6.66 -15.67 6.48
N ARG A 31 -5.78 -16.64 6.74
CA ARG A 31 -4.36 -16.56 6.35
C ARG A 31 -4.25 -16.61 4.84
N ARG A 32 -3.73 -15.54 4.22
CA ARG A 32 -3.56 -15.45 2.76
C ARG A 32 -2.48 -14.44 2.41
N SER A 33 -1.51 -14.88 1.61
CA SER A 33 -0.55 -14.05 0.90
C SER A 33 -0.95 -13.83 -0.55
N GLY A 34 -0.27 -12.92 -1.23
CA GLY A 34 -0.46 -12.66 -2.66
C GLY A 34 -1.19 -11.36 -2.97
N PHE A 35 -1.67 -10.62 -1.97
CA PHE A 35 -2.11 -9.23 -2.16
C PHE A 35 -0.99 -8.28 -1.76
N GLU A 36 -0.84 -7.17 -2.48
CA GLU A 36 0.16 -6.15 -2.20
C GLU A 36 -0.49 -4.77 -2.10
N ILE A 37 0.08 -3.91 -1.27
CA ILE A 37 -0.19 -2.48 -1.30
C ILE A 37 1.12 -1.71 -1.28
N VAL A 38 1.11 -0.55 -1.89
CA VAL A 38 2.19 0.43 -1.81
C VAL A 38 1.67 1.62 -1.04
N THR A 39 2.36 1.96 0.03
CA THR A 39 2.11 3.19 0.77
C THR A 39 3.12 4.25 0.39
N GLN A 40 2.66 5.48 0.22
CA GLN A 40 3.49 6.66 0.06
C GLN A 40 2.91 7.79 0.92
N ASP A 41 3.75 8.44 1.73
CA ASP A 41 3.33 9.53 2.61
C ASP A 41 2.12 9.15 3.50
N GLY A 42 2.09 7.88 3.93
CA GLY A 42 1.02 7.31 4.76
C GLY A 42 -0.29 6.98 4.02
N GLN A 43 -0.34 7.14 2.69
CA GLN A 43 -1.52 6.85 1.86
C GLN A 43 -1.28 5.62 0.99
N ILE A 44 -2.33 4.87 0.66
CA ILE A 44 -2.24 3.75 -0.30
C ILE A 44 -2.32 4.32 -1.71
N VAL A 45 -1.30 4.10 -2.53
CA VAL A 45 -1.18 4.69 -3.88
C VAL A 45 -1.16 3.67 -5.00
N ALA A 46 -0.84 2.41 -4.70
CA ALA A 46 -0.84 1.33 -5.67
C ALA A 46 -0.98 -0.02 -4.97
N GLY A 47 -1.12 -1.08 -5.75
CA GLY A 47 -1.14 -2.43 -5.20
C GLY A 47 -1.27 -3.52 -6.26
N PHE A 48 -1.40 -4.75 -5.75
CA PHE A 48 -1.63 -5.96 -6.53
C PHE A 48 -2.76 -6.75 -5.87
N ASP A 49 -3.81 -7.05 -6.63
CA ASP A 49 -5.02 -7.68 -6.10
C ASP A 49 -4.99 -9.22 -6.16
N GLY A 50 -3.79 -9.81 -6.26
CA GLY A 50 -3.59 -11.24 -6.47
C GLY A 50 -3.64 -11.67 -7.94
N CYS A 51 -3.99 -10.76 -8.85
CA CYS A 51 -4.09 -11.01 -10.28
C CYS A 51 -3.58 -9.83 -11.12
N ASN A 52 -4.06 -8.62 -10.83
CA ASN A 52 -3.73 -7.39 -11.56
C ASN A 52 -3.06 -6.35 -10.66
N ARG A 53 -2.14 -5.59 -11.27
CA ARG A 53 -1.58 -4.38 -10.65
C ARG A 53 -2.51 -3.19 -10.90
N TRP A 54 -2.56 -2.28 -9.93
CA TRP A 54 -3.27 -1.02 -10.04
C TRP A 54 -2.47 0.08 -9.37
N ALA A 55 -2.74 1.32 -9.79
CA ALA A 55 -2.17 2.51 -9.20
C ALA A 55 -3.13 3.69 -9.36
N VAL A 56 -3.06 4.65 -8.44
CA VAL A 56 -3.73 5.95 -8.64
C VAL A 56 -3.09 6.70 -9.80
N SER A 57 -3.83 7.60 -10.45
CA SER A 57 -3.41 8.24 -11.70
C SER A 57 -2.03 8.90 -11.68
N ALA A 58 -1.58 9.38 -10.51
CA ALA A 58 -0.25 9.97 -10.33
C ALA A 58 0.91 8.94 -10.37
N GLN A 59 0.62 7.64 -10.29
CA GLN A 59 1.59 6.54 -10.17
C GLN A 59 1.38 5.45 -11.22
N LYS A 60 0.86 5.80 -12.41
CA LYS A 60 0.53 4.83 -13.48
C LYS A 60 1.73 4.05 -13.99
N ASP A 61 2.94 4.59 -13.86
CA ASP A 61 4.21 3.94 -14.17
C ASP A 61 4.46 2.66 -13.35
N MET A 62 3.73 2.47 -12.24
CA MET A 62 3.80 1.26 -11.42
C MET A 62 3.00 0.08 -11.99
N ILE A 63 2.17 0.31 -13.02
CA ILE A 63 1.45 -0.75 -13.73
C ILE A 63 2.34 -1.22 -14.89
N ASN A 64 3.01 -2.35 -14.69
CA ASN A 64 3.96 -2.92 -15.65
C ASN A 64 3.47 -4.23 -16.30
N THR A 65 2.17 -4.54 -16.17
CA THR A 65 1.57 -5.80 -16.60
C THR A 65 0.30 -5.52 -17.41
N GLU A 66 -0.01 -6.41 -18.35
CA GLU A 66 -1.29 -6.41 -19.06
C GLU A 66 -2.40 -6.85 -18.10
N LEU A 67 -3.64 -6.40 -18.37
CA LEU A 67 -4.78 -6.78 -17.56
C LEU A 67 -5.19 -8.22 -17.86
N GLU A 68 -5.25 -9.04 -16.82
CA GLU A 68 -5.70 -10.43 -16.89
C GLU A 68 -7.17 -10.57 -16.48
N GLU A 69 -7.87 -11.54 -17.08
CA GLU A 69 -9.17 -11.99 -16.61
C GLU A 69 -8.99 -12.86 -15.36
N CYS A 70 -9.37 -12.32 -14.21
CA CYS A 70 -9.17 -13.01 -12.94
C CYS A 70 -10.39 -13.83 -12.52
N ALA A 71 -10.13 -14.96 -11.86
CA ALA A 71 -11.15 -15.70 -11.15
C ALA A 71 -11.86 -14.85 -10.09
N SER A 72 -13.13 -15.17 -9.84
CA SER A 72 -13.88 -14.62 -8.72
C SER A 72 -13.33 -15.15 -7.40
N ASP A 73 -12.83 -14.25 -6.56
CA ASP A 73 -12.29 -14.56 -5.23
C ASP A 73 -12.90 -13.59 -4.18
N PRO A 74 -13.61 -14.08 -3.15
CA PRO A 74 -14.12 -13.24 -2.07
C PRO A 74 -13.03 -12.40 -1.37
N LEU A 75 -11.79 -12.91 -1.27
CA LEU A 75 -10.69 -12.15 -0.69
C LEU A 75 -10.24 -11.01 -1.60
N ARG A 76 -10.33 -11.18 -2.92
CA ARG A 76 -10.10 -10.07 -3.86
C ARG A 76 -11.14 -8.96 -3.68
N ALA A 77 -12.40 -9.31 -3.40
CA ALA A 77 -13.43 -8.32 -3.07
C ALA A 77 -13.12 -7.58 -1.75
N ALA A 78 -12.72 -8.31 -0.70
CA ALA A 78 -12.29 -7.72 0.57
C ALA A 78 -11.08 -6.78 0.39
N TYR A 79 -10.08 -7.18 -0.40
CA TYR A 79 -8.95 -6.35 -0.78
C TYR A 79 -9.41 -5.03 -1.39
N TRP A 80 -10.30 -5.08 -2.38
CA TRP A 80 -10.82 -3.88 -3.03
C TRP A 80 -11.62 -2.98 -2.08
N ALA A 81 -12.37 -3.54 -1.13
CA ALA A 81 -13.04 -2.75 -0.10
C ALA A 81 -12.06 -1.94 0.77
N LEU A 82 -10.85 -2.49 1.00
CA LEU A 82 -9.80 -1.84 1.75
C LEU A 82 -9.05 -0.76 0.97
N VAL A 83 -8.92 -0.85 -0.36
CA VAL A 83 -8.02 0.04 -1.12
C VAL A 83 -8.71 1.02 -2.09
N ARG A 84 -9.98 0.78 -2.45
CA ARG A 84 -10.75 1.65 -3.36
C ARG A 84 -11.15 2.97 -2.69
N ASP A 85 -11.49 3.99 -3.47
CA ASP A 85 -12.10 5.25 -2.99
C ASP A 85 -11.30 5.93 -1.85
N GLY A 86 -10.00 6.13 -2.09
CA GLY A 86 -9.06 6.71 -1.12
C GLY A 86 -8.50 5.70 -0.10
N GLY A 87 -8.98 4.46 -0.13
CA GLY A 87 -8.47 3.36 0.71
C GLY A 87 -8.75 3.53 2.20
N ALA A 88 -8.44 2.49 2.96
CA ALA A 88 -8.41 2.50 4.40
C ALA A 88 -7.19 3.28 4.87
N LYS A 89 -7.34 4.09 5.93
CA LYS A 89 -6.20 4.72 6.59
C LYS A 89 -5.29 3.63 7.18
N PRO A 90 -4.03 3.52 6.76
CA PRO A 90 -3.14 2.50 7.29
C PRO A 90 -2.78 2.76 8.76
N VAL A 91 -2.85 1.71 9.59
CA VAL A 91 -2.40 1.74 10.99
C VAL A 91 -1.15 0.88 11.10
N ARG A 92 -0.01 1.51 11.39
CA ARG A 92 1.25 0.80 11.65
C ARG A 92 1.26 0.25 13.07
N GLN A 93 1.58 -1.04 13.19
CA GLN A 93 1.79 -1.73 14.45
C GLN A 93 3.07 -2.56 14.33
N GLU A 94 4.15 -2.07 14.92
CA GLU A 94 5.48 -2.70 14.83
C GLU A 94 5.89 -2.98 13.37
N ARG A 95 5.94 -4.26 12.97
CA ARG A 95 6.27 -4.72 11.61
C ARG A 95 5.04 -5.13 10.80
N GLN A 96 3.88 -4.59 11.15
CA GLN A 96 2.61 -4.85 10.49
C GLN A 96 1.91 -3.56 10.12
N LEU A 97 1.13 -3.65 9.05
CA LEU A 97 0.20 -2.62 8.62
C LEU A 97 -1.20 -3.21 8.66
N LEU A 98 -2.06 -2.62 9.47
CA LEU A 98 -3.46 -2.99 9.58
C LEU A 98 -4.33 -2.03 8.78
N LEU A 99 -5.17 -2.60 7.93
CA LEU A 99 -6.23 -1.90 7.22
C LEU A 99 -7.58 -2.39 7.74
N ARG A 100 -8.51 -1.46 7.99
CA ARG A 100 -9.90 -1.76 8.36
C ARG A 100 -10.83 -0.80 7.67
N ARG A 101 -11.83 -1.31 6.94
CA ARG A 101 -12.85 -0.51 6.26
C ARG A 101 -14.03 -1.35 5.86
N SER A 102 -15.24 -0.80 5.98
CA SER A 102 -16.49 -1.41 5.50
C SER A 102 -16.71 -2.85 5.98
N GLY A 103 -16.36 -3.16 7.23
CA GLY A 103 -16.46 -4.51 7.80
C GLY A 103 -15.35 -5.49 7.40
N HIS A 104 -14.43 -5.08 6.52
CA HIS A 104 -13.28 -5.86 6.11
C HIS A 104 -12.01 -5.45 6.86
N GLN A 105 -11.08 -6.39 6.98
CA GLN A 105 -9.76 -6.14 7.56
C GLN A 105 -8.64 -6.89 6.81
N GLY A 106 -7.47 -6.27 6.76
CA GLY A 106 -6.26 -6.87 6.22
C GLY A 106 -5.05 -6.59 7.11
N ILE A 107 -4.21 -7.60 7.27
CA ILE A 107 -2.91 -7.50 7.94
C ILE A 107 -1.85 -7.69 6.88
N PHE A 108 -0.94 -6.74 6.78
CA PHE A 108 0.17 -6.75 5.84
C PHE A 108 1.49 -6.61 6.58
N ILE A 109 2.56 -7.15 6.01
CA ILE A 109 3.93 -7.01 6.50
C ILE A 109 4.80 -6.38 5.42
N PRO A 110 5.93 -5.75 5.79
CA PRO A 110 6.88 -5.24 4.80
C PRO A 110 7.30 -6.35 3.84
N LYS A 111 7.21 -6.05 2.54
CA LYS A 111 7.75 -6.93 1.51
C LYS A 111 9.27 -6.75 1.51
N GLN A 112 10.00 -7.84 1.72
CA GLN A 112 11.47 -7.86 1.66
C GLN A 112 11.96 -7.67 0.24
#